data_AF-A0A8X6LGD4-F1
#
_entry.id   AF-A0A8X6LGD4-F1
#
_cell.length_a   1.000
_cell.length_b   1.000
_cell.length_c   1.000
_cell.angle_alpha   90.00
_cell.angle_beta   90.00
_cell.angle_gamma   90.00
#
_symmetry.space_group_name_H-M   'P 1'
#
loop_
_entity.id
_entity.type
_entity.pdbx_description
1 polymer ?
#
loop_
_entity_poly.entity_id
_entity_poly.type
_entity_poly.pdbx_seq_one_letter_code
_entity_poly.pdbx_strand_id
1 'polypeptide(L)'
;MLRSWIEFWGQFCQVHEDKNLSEDKFQYLLSLLKPKTTAHDIAESYPSSKSNYLKVIDQLKSRFGRKDLLIEVYIWDLLALGNNKSTIKLNDLYDKFGFNLRALETLNVTTSNYAAMLYPVVESCFPGDVLKAWDRHSTERSQKI
;
A
#
# COMPACT_ATOMS: atom_id res chain seq x y z
N MET A 1 0.03 -5.21 -9.64
CA MET A 1 1.38 -5.00 -9.05
C MET A 1 1.48 -3.68 -8.30
N LEU A 2 0.96 -2.54 -8.80
CA LEU A 2 1.11 -1.24 -8.12
C LEU A 2 0.73 -1.26 -6.62
N ARG A 3 -0.50 -1.68 -6.27
CA ARG A 3 -0.98 -1.76 -4.87
C ARG A 3 -0.23 -2.74 -3.98
N SER A 4 0.35 -3.79 -4.58
CA SER A 4 1.09 -4.84 -3.89
C SER A 4 2.60 -4.64 -4.02
N TRP A 5 3.05 -3.46 -4.49
CA TRP A 5 4.48 -3.22 -4.75
C TRP A 5 5.29 -3.22 -3.47
N ILE A 6 4.78 -2.61 -2.40
CA ILE A 6 5.47 -2.56 -1.09
C ILE A 6 5.70 -3.98 -0.56
N GLU A 7 4.67 -4.82 -0.61
CA GLU A 7 4.75 -6.22 -0.19
C GLU A 7 5.74 -7.01 -1.06
N PHE A 8 5.61 -6.89 -2.39
CA PHE A 8 6.52 -7.54 -3.34
C PHE A 8 7.98 -7.13 -3.12
N TRP A 9 8.24 -5.82 -3.04
CA TRP A 9 9.59 -5.31 -2.89
C TRP A 9 10.16 -5.66 -1.51
N GLY A 10 9.35 -5.68 -0.46
CA GLY A 10 9.77 -6.12 0.88
C GLY A 10 10.19 -7.59 0.93
N GLN A 11 9.56 -8.47 0.14
CA GLN A 11 9.97 -9.87 0.02
C GLN A 11 11.22 -10.02 -0.88
N PHE A 12 11.27 -9.27 -1.98
CA PHE A 12 12.32 -9.41 -2.98
C PHE A 12 13.62 -8.66 -2.64
N CYS A 13 13.58 -7.60 -1.81
CA CYS A 13 14.75 -6.77 -1.54
C CYS A 13 15.92 -7.57 -0.96
N GLN A 14 15.64 -8.55 -0.10
CA GLN A 14 16.66 -9.41 0.50
C GLN A 14 17.43 -10.20 -0.56
N VAL A 15 16.70 -10.75 -1.54
CA VAL A 15 17.29 -11.46 -2.68
C VAL A 15 18.02 -10.49 -3.61
N HIS A 16 17.48 -9.31 -3.83
CA HIS A 16 18.14 -8.28 -4.63
C HIS A 16 19.48 -7.84 -4.02
N GLU A 17 19.56 -7.72 -2.69
CA GLU A 17 20.75 -7.26 -1.96
C GLU A 17 21.81 -8.35 -1.74
N ASP A 18 21.44 -9.64 -1.82
CA ASP A 18 22.36 -10.76 -1.62
C ASP A 18 23.44 -10.82 -2.72
N LYS A 19 24.70 -10.50 -2.39
CA LYS A 19 25.79 -10.46 -3.37
C LYS A 19 26.20 -11.84 -3.91
N ASN A 20 25.83 -12.92 -3.23
CA ASN A 20 26.24 -14.29 -3.58
C ASN A 20 25.33 -14.93 -4.64
N LEU A 21 24.08 -14.48 -4.74
CA LEU A 21 23.07 -15.07 -5.64
C LEU A 21 23.02 -14.37 -7.00
N SER A 22 24.15 -14.24 -7.73
CA SER A 22 24.21 -13.41 -8.95
C SER A 22 23.39 -13.96 -10.14
N GLU A 23 23.49 -15.26 -10.42
CA GLU A 23 22.98 -15.86 -11.65
C GLU A 23 21.48 -16.23 -11.55
N ASP A 24 21.04 -16.66 -10.37
CA ASP A 24 19.67 -17.15 -10.14
C ASP A 24 18.66 -16.03 -9.85
N LYS A 25 19.11 -14.80 -9.57
CA LYS A 25 18.23 -13.65 -9.26
C LYS A 25 17.23 -13.33 -10.36
N PHE A 26 17.63 -13.44 -11.63
CA PHE A 26 16.74 -13.14 -12.75
C PHE A 26 15.63 -14.19 -12.82
N GLN A 27 15.98 -15.47 -12.78
CA GLN A 27 15.01 -16.57 -12.81
C GLN A 27 14.08 -16.51 -11.59
N TYR A 28 14.63 -16.19 -10.42
CA TYR A 28 13.84 -16.01 -9.21
C TYR A 28 12.87 -14.83 -9.34
N LEU A 29 13.31 -13.68 -9.87
CA LEU A 29 12.44 -12.54 -10.17
C LEU A 29 11.29 -12.98 -11.09
N LEU A 30 11.59 -13.66 -12.21
CA LEU A 30 10.55 -14.13 -13.13
C LEU A 30 9.54 -15.07 -12.43
N SER A 31 10.01 -15.95 -11.56
CA SER A 31 9.14 -16.88 -10.82
C SER A 31 8.19 -16.18 -9.83
N LEU A 32 8.59 -15.02 -9.30
CA LEU A 32 7.77 -14.21 -8.40
C LEU A 32 6.75 -13.35 -9.16
N LEU A 33 7.03 -13.03 -10.43
CA LEU A 33 6.14 -12.25 -11.26
C LEU A 33 5.01 -13.16 -11.78
N LYS A 34 3.77 -12.74 -11.54
CA LYS A 34 2.61 -13.49 -12.04
C LYS A 34 2.59 -13.47 -13.57
N PRO A 35 2.45 -14.62 -14.25
CA PRO A 35 2.34 -14.67 -15.70
C PRO A 35 1.19 -13.79 -16.22
N LYS A 36 1.33 -13.25 -17.45
CA LYS A 36 0.35 -12.37 -18.09
C LYS A 36 0.06 -11.07 -17.32
N THR A 37 1.04 -10.60 -16.55
CA THR A 37 0.98 -9.27 -15.93
C THR A 37 1.99 -8.35 -16.60
N THR A 38 1.69 -7.05 -16.65
CA THR A 38 2.60 -6.04 -17.24
C THR A 38 4.02 -6.12 -16.66
N ALA A 39 4.15 -6.51 -15.39
CA ALA A 39 5.46 -6.66 -14.76
C ALA A 39 6.24 -7.88 -15.27
N HIS A 40 5.54 -9.01 -15.48
CA HIS A 40 6.10 -10.18 -16.14
C HIS A 40 6.49 -9.86 -17.58
N ASP A 41 5.62 -9.18 -18.34
CA ASP A 41 5.90 -8.79 -19.72
C ASP A 41 7.15 -7.89 -19.81
N ILE A 42 7.31 -6.95 -18.86
CA ILE A 42 8.53 -6.14 -18.75
C ILE A 42 9.75 -7.04 -18.52
N ALA A 43 9.69 -7.98 -17.58
CA ALA A 43 10.84 -8.83 -17.27
C ALA A 43 11.19 -9.82 -18.41
N GLU A 44 10.19 -10.37 -19.09
CA GLU A 44 10.35 -11.30 -20.21
C GLU A 44 10.85 -10.60 -21.50
N SER A 45 10.58 -9.30 -21.64
CA SER A 45 11.05 -8.51 -22.80
C SER A 45 12.58 -8.36 -22.87
N TYR A 46 13.31 -8.69 -21.80
CA TYR A 46 14.76 -8.61 -21.76
C TYR A 46 15.39 -10.01 -21.78
N PRO A 47 16.47 -10.21 -22.58
CA PRO A 47 17.26 -11.43 -22.48
C PRO A 47 17.83 -11.60 -21.07
N SER A 48 17.79 -12.83 -20.55
CA SER A 48 18.34 -13.20 -19.24
C SER A 48 19.86 -12.95 -19.20
N SER A 49 20.28 -11.82 -18.63
CA SER A 49 21.68 -11.48 -18.39
C SER A 49 21.79 -10.58 -17.15
N LYS A 50 22.95 -10.60 -16.49
CA LYS A 50 23.23 -9.76 -15.31
C LYS A 50 23.06 -8.26 -15.57
N SER A 51 23.48 -7.79 -16.75
CA SER A 51 23.31 -6.38 -17.16
C SER A 51 21.83 -6.04 -17.37
N ASN A 52 21.05 -6.95 -17.94
CA ASN A 52 19.64 -6.71 -18.20
C ASN A 52 18.78 -6.84 -16.95
N TYR A 53 19.17 -7.70 -16.00
CA TYR A 53 18.52 -7.82 -14.69
C TYR A 53 18.39 -6.46 -14.01
N LEU A 54 19.49 -5.69 -13.93
CA LEU A 54 19.47 -4.37 -13.30
C LEU A 54 18.52 -3.41 -14.05
N LYS A 55 18.53 -3.43 -15.38
CA LYS A 55 17.61 -2.63 -16.21
C LYS A 55 16.15 -2.99 -15.97
N VAL A 56 15.83 -4.28 -15.82
CA VAL A 56 14.48 -4.76 -15.49
C VAL A 56 14.07 -4.24 -14.11
N ILE A 57 14.94 -4.36 -13.11
CA ILE A 57 14.65 -3.86 -11.76
C ILE A 57 14.39 -2.34 -11.77
N ASP A 58 15.22 -1.57 -12.48
CA ASP A 58 15.05 -0.13 -12.60
C ASP A 58 13.74 0.23 -13.32
N GLN A 59 13.37 -0.49 -14.38
CA GLN A 59 12.08 -0.33 -15.05
C GLN A 59 10.90 -0.67 -14.13
N LEU A 60 10.97 -1.77 -13.39
CA LEU A 60 9.93 -2.16 -12.43
C LEU A 60 9.77 -1.11 -11.32
N LYS A 61 10.87 -0.61 -10.76
CA LYS A 61 10.86 0.48 -9.78
C LYS A 61 10.30 1.78 -10.36
N SER A 62 10.70 2.16 -11.57
CA SER A 62 10.23 3.36 -12.26
C SER A 62 8.73 3.29 -12.57
N ARG A 63 8.21 2.09 -12.84
CA ARG A 63 6.80 1.90 -13.19
C ARG A 63 5.88 1.69 -11.98
N PHE A 64 6.32 0.91 -11.00
CA PHE A 64 5.49 0.45 -9.88
C PHE A 64 5.95 0.95 -8.51
N GLY A 65 7.23 1.31 -8.36
CA GLY A 65 7.82 1.80 -7.11
C GLY A 65 7.81 3.31 -6.93
N ARG A 66 7.02 4.02 -7.74
CA ARG A 66 6.86 5.48 -7.65
C ARG A 66 6.11 5.84 -6.38
N LYS A 67 6.84 6.42 -5.41
CA LYS A 67 6.30 6.74 -4.08
C LYS A 67 5.07 7.66 -4.18
N ASP A 68 5.13 8.68 -5.02
CA ASP A 68 4.04 9.61 -5.32
C ASP A 68 2.75 8.88 -5.75
N LEU A 69 2.85 7.99 -6.75
CA LEU A 69 1.69 7.20 -7.19
C LEU A 69 1.18 6.23 -6.11
N LEU A 70 2.09 5.60 -5.37
CA LEU A 70 1.70 4.66 -4.31
C LEU A 70 0.93 5.38 -3.21
N ILE A 71 1.41 6.56 -2.80
CA ILE A 71 0.73 7.43 -1.83
C ILE A 71 -0.67 7.78 -2.34
N GLU A 72 -0.78 8.25 -3.59
CA GLU A 72 -2.05 8.60 -4.20
C GLU A 72 -3.02 7.40 -4.19
N VAL A 73 -2.56 6.21 -4.60
CA VAL A 73 -3.40 5.00 -4.62
C VAL A 73 -3.91 4.63 -3.22
N TYR A 74 -3.05 4.63 -2.19
CA TYR A 74 -3.47 4.31 -0.83
C TYR A 74 -4.40 5.39 -0.24
N ILE A 75 -4.23 6.65 -0.61
CA ILE A 75 -5.16 7.73 -0.23
C ILE A 75 -6.53 7.51 -0.89
N TRP A 76 -6.56 7.22 -2.20
CA TRP A 76 -7.81 6.93 -2.90
C TRP A 76 -8.53 5.71 -2.32
N ASP A 77 -7.80 4.70 -1.87
CA ASP A 77 -8.39 3.55 -1.19
C ASP A 77 -9.03 3.93 0.13
N LEU A 78 -8.39 4.77 0.93
CA LEU A 78 -8.98 5.31 2.16
C LEU A 78 -10.26 6.11 1.86
N LEU A 79 -10.24 6.96 0.84
CA LEU A 79 -11.41 7.74 0.40
C LEU A 79 -12.55 6.85 -0.08
N ALA A 80 -12.24 5.80 -0.85
CA ALA A 80 -13.22 4.84 -1.34
C ALA A 80 -13.88 4.03 -0.21
N LEU A 81 -13.15 3.77 0.89
CA LEU A 81 -13.72 3.16 2.10
C LEU A 81 -14.70 4.11 2.81
N GLY A 82 -14.40 5.41 2.86
CA GLY A 82 -15.31 6.47 3.33
C GLY A 82 -16.65 6.51 2.62
N ASN A 83 -16.63 6.41 1.29
CA ASN A 83 -17.84 6.52 0.47
C ASN A 83 -18.72 5.26 0.45
N ASN A 84 -18.21 4.10 0.86
CA ASN A 84 -18.98 2.84 0.89
C ASN A 84 -19.80 2.72 2.18
N LYS A 85 -20.90 3.47 2.26
CA LYS A 85 -21.81 3.55 3.42
C LYS A 85 -22.63 2.28 3.69
N SER A 86 -22.53 1.27 2.84
CA SER A 86 -23.35 0.06 2.91
C SER A 86 -22.49 -1.18 2.73
N THR A 87 -22.62 -2.13 3.67
CA THR A 87 -22.22 -3.57 3.62
C THR A 87 -20.85 -4.01 4.16
N ILE A 88 -19.91 -3.12 4.49
CA ILE A 88 -18.62 -3.55 5.07
C ILE A 88 -18.76 -3.74 6.59
N LYS A 89 -18.32 -4.90 7.11
CA LYS A 89 -18.28 -5.14 8.57
C LYS A 89 -17.25 -4.21 9.21
N LEU A 90 -17.52 -3.76 10.43
CA LEU A 90 -16.62 -2.86 11.16
C LEU A 90 -15.18 -3.38 11.28
N ASN A 91 -15.00 -4.69 11.50
CA ASN A 91 -13.67 -5.30 11.57
C ASN A 91 -12.93 -5.21 10.22
N ASP A 92 -13.62 -5.53 9.11
CA ASP A 92 -13.03 -5.45 7.77
C ASP A 92 -12.66 -4.01 7.40
N LEU A 93 -13.46 -3.05 7.86
CA LEU A 93 -13.18 -1.62 7.71
C LEU A 93 -11.90 -1.24 8.47
N TYR A 94 -11.81 -1.61 9.76
CA TYR A 94 -10.65 -1.34 10.60
C TYR A 94 -9.37 -1.94 10.01
N ASP A 95 -9.43 -3.20 9.58
CA ASP A 95 -8.28 -3.88 8.98
C ASP A 95 -7.82 -3.21 7.68
N LYS A 96 -8.76 -2.82 6.81
CA LYS A 96 -8.46 -2.11 5.56
C LYS A 96 -7.89 -0.71 5.80
N PHE A 97 -8.44 0.05 6.76
CA PHE A 97 -7.87 1.34 7.17
C PHE A 97 -6.45 1.16 7.68
N GLY A 98 -6.26 0.23 8.62
CA GLY A 98 -4.96 -0.06 9.20
C GLY A 98 -3.93 -0.50 8.17
N PHE A 99 -4.33 -1.32 7.19
CA PHE A 99 -3.45 -1.72 6.09
C PHE A 99 -2.96 -0.52 5.27
N ASN A 100 -3.88 0.34 4.82
CA ASN A 100 -3.53 1.52 4.01
C ASN A 100 -2.68 2.52 4.81
N LEU A 101 -2.97 2.73 6.10
CA LEU A 101 -2.19 3.60 6.98
C LEU A 101 -0.75 3.09 7.15
N ARG A 102 -0.57 1.79 7.47
CA ARG A 102 0.77 1.19 7.59
C ARG A 102 1.55 1.23 6.27
N ALA A 103 0.88 1.08 5.14
CA ALA A 103 1.49 1.21 3.82
C ALA A 103 1.99 2.65 3.58
N LEU A 104 1.20 3.67 3.95
CA LEU A 104 1.59 5.08 3.89
C LEU A 104 2.76 5.40 4.84
N GLU A 105 2.77 4.85 6.05
CA GLU A 105 3.88 4.98 7.00
C GLU A 105 5.18 4.40 6.44
N THR A 106 5.10 3.24 5.77
CA THR A 106 6.26 2.62 5.09
C THR A 106 6.84 3.51 3.98
N LEU A 107 6.00 4.37 3.39
CA LEU A 107 6.42 5.38 2.41
C LEU A 107 6.91 6.69 3.05
N ASN A 108 7.10 6.73 4.37
CA ASN A 108 7.42 7.91 5.18
C ASN A 108 6.35 9.01 5.14
N VAL A 109 5.09 8.66 4.90
CA VAL A 109 3.99 9.61 5.03
C VAL A 109 3.46 9.55 6.45
N THR A 110 3.68 10.63 7.20
CA THR A 110 3.24 10.70 8.60
C THR A 110 1.76 11.05 8.68
N THR A 111 1.12 10.67 9.78
CA THR A 111 -0.28 11.04 10.06
C THR A 111 -0.50 12.55 9.99
N SER A 112 0.50 13.38 10.35
CA SER A 112 0.41 14.83 10.23
C SER A 112 0.20 15.33 8.79
N ASN A 113 0.67 14.59 7.78
CA ASN A 113 0.54 14.97 6.38
C ASN A 113 -0.90 14.83 5.85
N TYR A 114 -1.72 13.97 6.46
CA TYR A 114 -3.05 13.64 5.96
C TYR A 114 -4.15 13.63 7.03
N ALA A 115 -3.84 13.88 8.31
CA ALA A 115 -4.79 13.81 9.42
C ALA A 115 -6.04 14.65 9.15
N ALA A 116 -5.86 15.91 8.74
CA ALA A 116 -6.95 16.83 8.45
C ALA A 116 -7.89 16.32 7.34
N MET A 117 -7.37 15.54 6.38
CA MET A 117 -8.17 14.91 5.34
C MET A 117 -8.79 13.60 5.80
N LEU A 118 -8.10 12.79 6.60
CA LEU A 118 -8.59 11.47 7.02
C LEU A 118 -9.69 11.53 8.09
N TYR A 119 -9.71 12.55 8.95
CA TYR A 119 -10.76 12.68 9.96
C TYR A 119 -12.16 12.65 9.34
N PRO A 120 -12.50 13.51 8.34
CA PRO A 120 -13.79 13.45 7.65
C PRO A 120 -14.07 12.09 6.98
N VAL A 121 -13.04 11.42 6.46
CA VAL A 121 -13.18 10.12 5.77
C VAL A 121 -13.58 9.04 6.76
N VAL A 122 -12.86 8.96 7.87
CA VAL A 122 -13.12 8.01 8.95
C VAL A 122 -14.50 8.27 9.56
N GLU A 123 -14.84 9.53 9.83
CA GLU A 123 -16.15 9.91 10.33
C GLU A 123 -17.27 9.47 9.37
N SER A 124 -17.08 9.65 8.06
CA SER A 124 -18.07 9.28 7.05
C SER A 124 -18.33 7.77 6.92
N CYS A 125 -17.42 6.91 7.41
CA CYS A 125 -17.58 5.47 7.42
C CYS A 125 -18.57 4.97 8.48
N PHE A 126 -18.81 5.74 9.55
CA PHE A 126 -19.62 5.28 10.66
C PHE A 126 -21.09 5.66 10.48
N PRO A 127 -22.04 4.77 10.83
CA PRO A 127 -23.44 5.14 10.93
C PRO A 127 -23.60 6.31 11.91
N GLY A 128 -24.53 7.22 11.63
CA GLY A 128 -24.75 8.40 12.49
C GLY A 128 -25.03 8.06 13.95
N ASP A 129 -25.59 6.88 14.24
CA ASP A 129 -25.85 6.43 15.61
C ASP A 129 -24.56 6.05 16.36
N VAL A 130 -23.55 5.53 15.65
CA VAL A 130 -22.21 5.25 16.21
C VAL A 130 -21.48 6.57 16.47
N LEU A 131 -21.55 7.52 15.54
CA LEU A 131 -20.97 8.86 15.71
C LEU A 131 -21.58 9.59 16.92
N LYS A 132 -22.91 9.56 17.05
CA LYS A 132 -23.61 10.14 18.21
C LYS A 132 -23.20 9.47 19.53
N ALA A 133 -22.95 8.15 19.52
CA ALA A 133 -22.47 7.44 20.72
C ALA A 133 -21.03 7.83 21.07
N TRP A 134 -20.18 8.02 20.06
CA TRP A 134 -18.81 8.48 20.21
C TRP A 134 -18.73 9.90 20.78
N ASP A 135 -19.52 10.84 20.25
CA ASP A 135 -19.54 12.24 20.71
C ASP A 135 -20.02 12.38 22.16
N ARG A 136 -20.98 11.57 22.58
CA ARG A 136 -21.41 11.52 23.99
C ARG A 136 -20.24 11.13 24.90
N HIS A 137 -19.48 10.12 24.50
CA HIS A 137 -18.34 9.61 25.28
C HIS A 137 -17.12 10.55 25.29
N SER A 138 -16.85 11.25 24.20
CA SER A 138 -15.75 12.22 24.12
C SER A 138 -16.05 13.49 24.94
N THR A 139 -17.30 13.95 24.95
CA THR A 139 -17.75 15.10 25.75
C THR A 139 -17.68 14.82 27.24
N GLU A 140 -18.05 13.61 27.68
CA GLU A 140 -17.91 13.17 29.08
C GLU A 140 -16.45 13.07 29.54
N ARG A 141 -15.51 12.78 28.63
CA ARG A 141 -14.08 12.67 28.94
C ARG A 141 -13.42 14.04 29.10
N SER A 142 -13.84 15.05 28.33
CA SER A 142 -13.35 16.43 28.41
C SER A 142 -13.86 17.20 29.64
N GLN A 143 -14.92 16.73 30.29
CA GLN A 143 -15.46 17.31 31.54
C GLN A 143 -14.81 16.74 32.82
N LYS A 144 -13.92 15.75 32.68
CA LYS A 144 -13.22 15.09 33.80
C LYS A 144 -11.73 15.48 33.92
N ILE A 145 -11.29 16.51 33.19
CA ILE A 145 -9.93 17.08 33.25
C ILE A 145 -10.01 18.48 33.86
#